data_AF-A0A2N5A2I3-F1
#
_entry.id   AF-A0A2N5A2I3-F1
#
_cell.length_a   1.000
_cell.length_b   1.000
_cell.length_c   1.000
_cell.angle_alpha   90.00
_cell.angle_beta   90.00
_cell.angle_gamma   90.00
#
_symmetry.space_group_name_H-M   'P 1'
#
loop_
_entity.id
_entity.type
_entity.pdbx_description
1 polymer ?
#
loop_
_entity_poly.entity_id
_entity_poly.type
_entity_poly.pdbx_seq_one_letter_code
_entity_poly.pdbx_strand_id
1 'polypeptide(L)'
;MTAPRLEKLRHFIHEVDRLHREHHQTAPLLDAVAQRLAALVRYDDWLPEEYTLPHPHHYQQYLLHADSGERFSIVSFVWGPGQATPIHDHRVWGAIGM
;
A
#
# COMPACT_ATOMS: atom_id res chain seq x y z
N MET A 1 4.31 -14.93 -18.55
CA MET A 1 4.02 -13.74 -17.73
C MET A 1 5.27 -12.88 -17.70
N THR A 2 5.15 -11.57 -17.90
CA THR A 2 6.28 -10.64 -17.79
C THR A 2 6.65 -10.48 -16.32
N ALA A 3 7.94 -10.37 -16.01
CA ALA A 3 8.39 -10.13 -14.64
C ALA A 3 7.77 -8.84 -14.07
N PRO A 4 7.39 -8.82 -12.77
CA PRO A 4 6.79 -7.65 -12.15
C PRO A 4 7.76 -6.47 -12.10
N ARG A 5 7.23 -5.27 -12.34
CA ARG A 5 7.94 -3.98 -12.31
C ARG A 5 8.19 -3.46 -10.89
N LEU A 6 9.02 -4.18 -10.14
CA LEU A 6 9.33 -3.88 -8.73
C LEU A 6 9.94 -2.48 -8.51
N GLU A 7 10.51 -1.87 -9.55
CA GLU A 7 11.01 -0.50 -9.51
C GLU A 7 9.91 0.52 -9.20
N LYS A 8 8.65 0.26 -9.56
CA LYS A 8 7.54 1.14 -9.23
C LYS A 8 7.26 1.19 -7.74
N LEU A 9 7.26 0.03 -7.07
CA LEU A 9 7.11 -0.05 -5.63
C LEU A 9 8.28 0.62 -4.92
N ARG A 10 9.53 0.37 -5.36
CA ARG A 10 10.72 1.05 -4.82
C ARG A 10 10.63 2.57 -4.96
N HIS A 11 10.18 3.05 -6.11
CA HIS A 11 9.97 4.48 -6.34
C HIS A 11 8.91 5.05 -5.40
N PHE A 12 7.79 4.35 -5.23
CA PHE A 12 6.74 4.78 -4.30
C PHE A 12 7.24 4.83 -2.84
N ILE A 13 8.01 3.83 -2.38
CA ILE A 13 8.65 3.83 -1.05
C ILE A 13 9.51 5.08 -0.85
N HIS A 14 10.38 5.40 -1.81
CA HIS A 14 11.23 6.59 -1.73
C HIS A 14 10.44 7.90 -1.74
N GLU A 15 9.36 7.97 -2.52
CA GLU A 15 8.50 9.15 -2.55
C GLU A 15 7.77 9.36 -1.21
N VAL A 16 7.22 8.31 -0.59
CA VAL A 16 6.57 8.43 0.72
C VAL A 16 7.58 8.84 1.81
N ASP A 17 8.77 8.26 1.80
CA ASP A 17 9.86 8.65 2.70
C ASP A 17 10.27 10.12 2.53
N ARG A 18 10.34 10.62 1.29
CA ARG A 18 10.58 12.04 1.00
C ARG A 18 9.46 12.93 1.53
N LEU A 19 8.20 12.55 1.30
CA LEU A 19 7.03 13.32 1.75
C LEU A 19 6.98 13.44 3.28
N HIS A 20 7.35 12.39 4.02
CA HIS A 20 7.48 12.44 5.48
C HIS A 20 8.56 13.40 5.99
N ARG A 21 9.59 13.71 5.18
CA ARG A 21 10.57 14.74 5.52
C ARG A 21 10.07 16.16 5.23
N GLU A 22 9.18 16.30 4.25
CA GLU A 22 8.68 17.60 3.78
C GLU A 22 7.44 18.10 4.52
N HIS A 23 6.60 17.17 4.98
CA HIS A 23 5.35 17.49 5.65
C HIS A 23 5.39 17.10 7.14
N HIS A 24 5.12 18.08 8.00
CA HIS A 24 5.01 17.88 9.45
C HIS A 24 3.56 17.76 9.94
N GLN A 25 2.59 17.95 9.04
CA GLN A 25 1.15 17.86 9.32
C GLN A 25 0.54 16.72 8.52
N THR A 26 -0.37 15.98 9.14
CA THR A 26 -0.96 14.77 8.54
C THR A 26 -1.79 15.04 7.28
N ALA A 27 -2.58 16.12 7.24
CA ALA A 27 -3.46 16.40 6.11
C ALA A 27 -2.70 16.60 4.77
N PRO A 28 -1.74 17.54 4.66
CA PRO A 28 -0.99 17.72 3.40
C PRO A 28 -0.14 16.49 3.04
N LEU A 29 0.38 15.78 4.03
CA LEU A 29 1.08 14.51 3.83
C LEU A 29 0.15 13.46 3.20
N LEU A 30 -1.05 13.29 3.74
CA LEU A 30 -2.02 12.30 3.26
C LEU A 30 -2.46 12.58 1.83
N ASP A 31 -2.72 13.85 1.49
CA ASP A 31 -3.07 14.24 0.13
C ASP A 31 -1.95 13.92 -0.87
N ALA A 32 -0.70 14.19 -0.49
CA ALA A 32 0.45 13.89 -1.32
C ALA A 32 0.69 12.38 -1.48
N VAL A 33 0.57 11.60 -0.39
CA VAL A 33 0.67 10.13 -0.41
C VAL A 33 -0.42 9.52 -1.28
N ALA A 34 -1.66 9.98 -1.16
CA ALA A 34 -2.78 9.49 -1.96
C ALA A 34 -2.53 9.69 -3.47
N GLN A 35 -1.98 10.84 -3.88
CA GLN A 35 -1.62 11.09 -5.27
C GLN A 35 -0.52 10.14 -5.78
N ARG A 36 0.49 9.85 -4.96
CA ARG A 36 1.55 8.89 -5.30
C ARG A 36 1.04 7.46 -5.35
N LEU A 37 0.13 7.10 -4.44
CA LEU A 37 -0.50 5.79 -4.41
C LEU A 37 -1.38 5.57 -5.65
N ALA A 38 -2.17 6.57 -6.05
CA ALA A 38 -2.96 6.54 -7.28
C ALA A 38 -2.08 6.30 -8.51
N ALA A 39 -0.87 6.89 -8.57
CA ALA A 39 0.07 6.65 -9.66
C ALA A 39 0.64 5.22 -9.66
N LEU A 40 0.90 4.64 -8.47
CA LEU A 40 1.38 3.26 -8.33
C LEU A 40 0.32 2.25 -8.79
N VAL A 41 -0.92 2.36 -8.29
CA VAL A 41 -1.98 1.38 -8.56
C VAL A 41 -2.65 1.55 -9.93
N ARG A 42 -2.40 2.66 -10.62
CA ARG A 42 -2.95 2.92 -11.97
C ARG A 42 -2.70 1.81 -12.99
N TYR A 43 -1.58 1.09 -12.86
CA TYR A 43 -1.22 -0.01 -13.74
C TYR A 43 -0.81 -1.23 -12.92
N ASP A 44 -1.57 -2.31 -13.05
CA ASP A 44 -1.37 -3.57 -12.33
C ASP A 44 -0.30 -4.44 -13.02
N ASP A 45 0.97 -4.07 -12.86
CA ASP A 45 2.10 -4.75 -13.49
C ASP A 45 3.36 -4.81 -12.61
N TRP A 46 3.21 -4.51 -11.31
CA TRP A 46 4.32 -4.39 -10.38
C TRP A 46 4.25 -5.33 -9.18
N LEU A 47 3.08 -5.85 -8.82
CA LEU A 47 2.90 -6.70 -7.64
C LEU A 47 3.23 -8.17 -7.99
N PRO A 48 4.18 -8.82 -7.27
CA PRO A 48 4.42 -10.24 -7.43
C PRO A 48 3.17 -11.08 -7.14
N GLU A 49 2.99 -12.15 -7.91
CA GLU A 49 1.82 -13.05 -7.82
C GLU A 49 1.65 -13.67 -6.41
N GLU A 50 2.74 -13.97 -5.70
CA GLU A 50 2.67 -14.51 -4.34
C GLU A 50 1.95 -13.57 -3.34
N TYR A 51 1.93 -12.26 -3.63
CA TYR A 51 1.25 -11.25 -2.82
C TYR A 51 -0.16 -10.89 -3.34
N THR A 52 -0.66 -11.64 -4.31
CA THR A 52 -2.04 -11.54 -4.84
C THR A 52 -2.90 -12.76 -4.51
N LEU A 53 -2.33 -13.77 -3.84
CA LEU A 53 -3.01 -15.04 -3.57
C LEU A 53 -4.08 -14.88 -2.48
N PRO A 54 -5.36 -15.21 -2.75
CA PRO A 54 -6.41 -15.19 -1.73
C PRO A 54 -6.33 -16.41 -0.82
N HIS A 55 -6.93 -16.30 0.38
CA HIS A 55 -7.17 -17.44 1.26
C HIS A 55 -8.68 -17.77 1.28
N PRO A 56 -9.09 -19.06 1.31
CA PRO A 56 -10.51 -19.44 1.20
C PRO A 56 -11.41 -18.93 2.34
N HIS A 57 -10.87 -18.65 3.52
CA HIS A 57 -11.67 -18.36 4.72
C HIS A 57 -11.52 -16.94 5.27
N HIS A 58 -10.50 -16.20 4.86
CA HIS A 58 -10.26 -14.83 5.32
C HIS A 58 -9.54 -14.04 4.24
N TYR A 59 -9.68 -12.71 4.30
CA TYR A 59 -8.87 -11.82 3.50
C TYR A 59 -7.40 -11.92 3.94
N GLN A 60 -6.49 -11.68 3.01
CA GLN A 60 -5.05 -11.71 3.27
C GLN A 60 -4.51 -10.29 3.38
N GLN A 61 -3.48 -10.15 4.21
CA GLN A 61 -2.71 -8.92 4.38
C GLN A 61 -1.23 -9.28 4.24
N TYR A 62 -0.66 -9.05 3.06
CA TYR A 62 0.76 -9.29 2.81
C TYR A 62 1.57 -8.00 3.03
N LEU A 63 2.43 -7.99 4.04
CA LEU A 63 3.36 -6.88 4.26
C LEU A 63 4.38 -6.84 3.11
N LEU A 64 4.43 -5.72 2.38
CA LEU A 64 5.37 -5.51 1.29
C LEU A 64 6.59 -4.70 1.74
N HIS A 65 6.38 -3.74 2.63
CA HIS A 65 7.43 -2.88 3.16
C HIS A 65 7.02 -2.29 4.51
N ALA A 66 8.00 -2.17 5.41
CA ALA A 66 7.88 -1.39 6.64
C ALA A 66 9.09 -0.45 6.70
N ASP A 67 8.81 0.84 6.92
CA ASP A 67 9.86 1.84 7.09
C ASP A 67 10.64 1.61 8.39
N SER A 68 11.96 1.78 8.37
CA SER A 68 12.83 1.55 9.54
C SER A 68 12.55 2.49 10.71
N GLY A 69 11.98 3.68 10.45
CA GLY A 69 11.54 4.61 11.48
C GLY A 69 10.09 4.36 11.92
N GLU A 70 9.46 3.28 11.47
CA GLU A 70 8.06 2.90 11.73
C GLU A 70 7.05 3.99 11.31
N ARG A 71 7.42 4.84 10.35
CA ARG A 71 6.59 5.98 9.93
C ARG A 71 5.47 5.58 8.96
N PHE A 72 5.63 4.47 8.25
CA PHE A 72 4.62 3.90 7.35
C PHE A 72 4.90 2.43 7.04
N SER A 73 3.88 1.72 6.58
CA SER A 73 3.97 0.38 6.01
C SER A 73 3.12 0.29 4.74
N ILE A 74 3.46 -0.63 3.86
CA ILE A 74 2.72 -0.91 2.62
C ILE A 74 2.27 -2.36 2.68
N VAL A 75 0.96 -2.58 2.52
CA VAL A 75 0.33 -3.90 2.65
C VAL A 75 -0.52 -4.16 1.42
N SER A 76 -0.36 -5.33 0.80
CA SER A 76 -1.30 -5.86 -0.19
C SER A 76 -2.46 -6.52 0.54
N PHE A 77 -3.67 -5.96 0.37
CA PHE A 77 -4.92 -6.58 0.83
C PHE A 77 -5.53 -7.40 -0.30
N VAL A 78 -5.69 -8.70 -0.08
CA VAL A 78 -6.31 -9.59 -1.07
C VAL A 78 -7.64 -10.10 -0.54
N TRP A 79 -8.69 -9.78 -1.28
CA TRP A 79 -10.06 -10.18 -0.98
C TRP A 79 -10.46 -11.36 -1.88
N GLY A 80 -10.77 -12.50 -1.27
CA GLY A 80 -11.52 -13.56 -1.93
C GLY A 80 -13.00 -13.20 -2.12
N PRO A 81 -13.75 -13.96 -2.94
CA PRO A 81 -15.16 -13.68 -3.21
C PRO A 81 -16.01 -13.55 -1.93
N GLY A 82 -16.72 -12.43 -1.80
CA GLY A 82 -17.63 -12.17 -0.67
C GLY A 82 -16.96 -11.88 0.67
N GLN A 83 -15.62 -11.79 0.73
CA GLN A 83 -14.92 -11.44 1.96
C GLN A 83 -15.09 -9.96 2.31
N ALA A 84 -15.09 -9.67 3.60
CA ALA A 84 -15.23 -8.33 4.16
C ALA A 84 -14.49 -8.21 5.49
N THR A 85 -14.17 -6.99 5.91
CA THR A 85 -13.74 -6.70 7.28
C THR A 85 -14.94 -6.47 8.20
N PRO A 86 -14.82 -6.78 9.51
CA PRO A 86 -15.70 -6.17 10.50
C PRO A 86 -15.51 -4.64 10.51
N ILE A 87 -16.42 -3.91 11.17
CA ILE A 87 -16.19 -2.49 11.49
C ILE A 87 -14.98 -2.39 12.42
N HIS A 88 -14.01 -1.52 12.10
CA HIS A 88 -12.79 -1.33 12.87
C HIS A 88 -12.24 0.11 12.71
N ASP A 89 -11.32 0.50 13.60
CA ASP A 89 -10.53 1.73 13.50
C ASP A 89 -9.09 1.42 13.02
N HIS A 90 -8.33 2.47 12.70
CA HIS A 90 -6.94 2.36 12.27
C HIS A 90 -5.95 3.04 13.23
N ARG A 91 -6.42 4.05 13.98
CA ARG A 91 -5.63 4.84 14.97
C ARG A 91 -4.41 5.59 14.43
N VAL A 92 -4.13 5.46 13.14
CA VAL A 92 -3.11 6.19 12.38
C VAL A 92 -3.73 6.69 11.07
N TRP A 93 -3.01 7.55 10.34
CA TRP A 93 -3.42 7.91 8.99
C TRP A 93 -3.33 6.68 8.06
N GLY A 94 -4.14 6.64 7.00
CA GLY A 94 -4.10 5.57 6.02
C GLY A 94 -4.59 6.03 4.65
N ALA A 95 -4.04 5.45 3.59
CA ALA A 95 -4.47 5.66 2.21
C ALA A 95 -4.70 4.28 1.56
N ILE A 96 -5.79 4.15 0.81
CA ILE A 96 -6.16 2.91 0.10
C ILE A 96 -6.14 3.20 -1.39
N GLY A 97 -5.42 2.36 -2.13
CA GLY A 97 -5.40 2.34 -3.60
C GLY A 97 -6.05 1.05 -4.07
N MET A 98 -7.00 1.17 -5.00
CA MET A 98 -7.70 0.05 -5.63
C MET A 98 -7.06 -0.31 -6.96
#